data_AF-A0A7C7Q527-F1
#
_entry.id   AF-A0A7C7Q527-F1
#
_cell.length_a   1.000
_cell.length_b   1.000
_cell.length_c   1.000
_cell.angle_alpha   90.00
_cell.angle_beta   90.00
_cell.angle_gamma   90.00
#
_symmetry.space_group_name_H-M   'P 1'
#
loop_
_entity.id
_entity.type
_entity.pdbx_description
1 polymer ?
#
loop_
_entity_poly.entity_id
_entity_poly.type
_entity_poly.pdbx_seq_one_letter_code
_entity_poly.pdbx_strand_id
1 'polypeptide(L)'
;MTERLTILDWIAEDASVADQLRSEMESRNEVLKPLTGQQLHDWRVAAALTQVAAATKMGISRASFVKWEANGGAYVPKWVGLCIAAVDAGLAPYDGG
;
A
#
# COMPACT_ATOMS: atom_id res chain seq x y z
N MET A 1 -51.51 -5.01 10.95
CA MET A 1 -50.77 -5.63 12.07
C MET A 1 -49.37 -5.06 11.97
N THR A 2 -49.16 -3.91 12.62
CA THR A 2 -47.98 -3.07 12.39
C THR A 2 -46.94 -3.44 13.43
N GLU A 3 -45.81 -3.99 12.98
CA GLU A 3 -44.71 -4.45 13.82
C GLU A 3 -44.17 -3.29 14.67
N ARG A 4 -44.33 -3.40 15.99
CA ARG A 4 -43.53 -2.60 16.93
C ARG A 4 -42.16 -3.30 17.02
N LEU A 5 -41.19 -2.83 16.24
CA LEU A 5 -39.79 -3.13 16.56
C LEU A 5 -39.52 -2.65 17.98
N THR A 6 -38.92 -3.52 18.79
CA THR A 6 -38.55 -3.19 20.16
C THR A 6 -37.24 -2.42 20.16
N ILE A 7 -36.99 -1.62 21.21
CA ILE A 7 -35.71 -0.91 21.38
C ILE A 7 -34.51 -1.87 21.27
N LEU A 8 -34.71 -3.15 21.64
CA LEU A 8 -33.70 -4.20 21.55
C LEU A 8 -33.38 -4.59 20.10
N ASP A 9 -34.34 -4.54 19.18
CA ASP A 9 -34.11 -4.85 17.76
C ASP A 9 -33.27 -3.76 17.08
N TRP A 10 -33.51 -2.49 17.43
CA TRP A 10 -32.73 -1.36 16.90
C TRP A 10 -31.28 -1.40 17.40
N ILE A 11 -31.06 -1.74 18.67
CA ILE A 11 -29.71 -1.90 19.23
C ILE A 11 -28.95 -3.06 18.56
N ALA A 12 -29.64 -4.16 18.23
CA ALA A 12 -29.03 -5.30 17.54
C ALA A 12 -28.64 -4.97 16.10
N GLU A 13 -29.48 -4.21 15.38
CA GLU A 13 -29.19 -3.75 14.02
C GLU A 13 -27.97 -2.79 14.00
N ASP A 14 -27.91 -1.83 14.93
CA ASP A 14 -26.78 -0.91 15.08
C ASP A 14 -25.46 -1.65 15.39
N ALA A 15 -25.50 -2.67 16.25
CA ALA A 15 -24.33 -3.48 16.56
C ALA A 15 -23.84 -4.27 15.32
N SER A 16 -24.76 -4.81 14.51
CA SER A 16 -24.43 -5.50 13.26
C SER A 16 -23.77 -4.56 12.24
N VAL A 17 -24.27 -3.32 12.12
CA VAL A 17 -23.68 -2.31 11.24
C VAL A 17 -22.26 -1.96 11.70
N ALA A 18 -22.03 -1.83 13.00
CA ALA A 18 -20.70 -1.54 13.55
C ALA A 18 -19.68 -2.66 13.28
N ASP A 19 -20.09 -3.93 13.39
CA ASP A 19 -19.23 -5.08 13.08
C ASP A 19 -18.96 -5.19 11.58
N GLN A 20 -19.96 -4.91 10.73
CA GLN A 20 -19.78 -4.91 9.28
C GLN A 20 -18.81 -3.81 8.83
N LEU A 21 -18.93 -2.59 9.39
CA LEU A 21 -17.99 -1.49 9.13
C LEU A 21 -16.57 -1.84 9.59
N ARG A 22 -16.41 -2.50 10.75
CA ARG A 22 -15.09 -2.94 11.22
C ARG A 22 -14.46 -3.94 10.25
N SER A 23 -15.22 -4.94 9.82
CA SER A 23 -14.75 -5.94 8.85
C SER A 23 -14.38 -5.31 7.50
N GLU A 24 -15.17 -4.34 7.03
CA GLU A 24 -14.86 -3.62 5.80
C GLU A 24 -13.59 -2.76 5.93
N MET A 25 -13.42 -2.07 7.07
CA MET A 25 -12.22 -1.30 7.35
C MET A 25 -10.98 -2.17 7.44
N GLU A 26 -11.06 -3.34 8.08
CA GLU A 26 -9.98 -4.33 8.14
C GLU A 26 -9.61 -4.83 6.74
N SER A 27 -10.61 -5.21 5.94
CA SER A 27 -10.42 -5.64 4.56
C SER A 27 -9.76 -4.56 3.70
N ARG A 28 -10.18 -3.30 3.86
CA ARG A 28 -9.57 -2.15 3.17
C ARG A 28 -8.14 -1.88 3.66
N ASN A 29 -7.86 -2.07 4.94
CA ASN A 29 -6.53 -1.88 5.52
C ASN A 29 -5.54 -2.93 5.00
N GLU A 30 -6.01 -4.16 4.74
CA GLU A 30 -5.21 -5.22 4.13
C GLU A 30 -4.77 -4.88 2.71
N VAL A 31 -5.66 -4.29 1.90
CA VAL A 31 -5.35 -3.80 0.54
C VAL A 31 -4.38 -2.61 0.54
N LEU A 32 -4.41 -1.78 1.59
CA LEU A 32 -3.60 -0.56 1.69
C LEU A 32 -2.29 -0.74 2.47
N LYS A 33 -1.90 -1.99 2.74
CA LYS A 33 -0.67 -2.27 3.49
C LYS A 33 0.53 -1.62 2.78
N PRO A 34 1.30 -0.75 3.47
CA PRO A 34 2.46 -0.12 2.86
C PRO A 34 3.46 -1.16 2.36
N LEU A 35 4.07 -0.89 1.20
CA LEU A 35 5.18 -1.67 0.70
C LEU A 35 6.28 -1.73 1.77
N THR A 36 6.77 -2.93 2.08
CA THR A 36 7.88 -3.09 3.01
C THR A 36 9.22 -2.93 2.30
N GLY A 37 10.28 -2.61 3.05
CA GLY A 37 11.64 -2.58 2.52
C GLY A 37 12.07 -3.92 1.90
N GLN A 38 11.62 -5.03 2.48
CA GLN A 38 11.89 -6.37 1.94
C GLN A 38 11.20 -6.58 0.58
N GLN A 39 9.92 -6.22 0.45
CA GLN A 39 9.21 -6.34 -0.83
C GLN A 39 9.84 -5.45 -1.92
N LEU A 40 10.32 -4.25 -1.55
CA LEU A 40 11.06 -3.39 -2.47
C LEU A 40 12.38 -4.05 -2.92
N HIS A 41 13.10 -4.68 -1.98
CA HIS A 41 14.32 -5.41 -2.26
C HIS A 41 14.08 -6.60 -3.20
N ASP A 42 13.06 -7.41 -2.90
CA ASP A 42 12.72 -8.60 -3.68
C ASP A 42 12.34 -8.22 -5.11
N TRP A 43 11.53 -7.17 -5.28
CA TRP A 43 11.21 -6.62 -6.60
C TRP A 43 12.47 -6.20 -7.35
N ARG A 44 13.37 -5.43 -6.72
CA ARG A 44 14.60 -4.96 -7.38
C ARG A 44 15.48 -6.13 -7.85
N VAL A 45 15.64 -7.15 -7.01
CA VAL A 45 16.42 -8.34 -7.33
C VAL A 45 15.77 -9.12 -8.48
N ALA A 46 14.44 -9.29 -8.47
CA ALA A 46 13.70 -9.94 -9.55
C ALA A 46 13.84 -9.18 -10.89
N ALA A 47 13.88 -7.85 -10.83
CA ALA A 47 14.12 -7.00 -12.00
C ALA A 47 15.60 -6.96 -12.46
N ALA A 48 16.51 -7.68 -11.78
CA ALA A 48 17.94 -7.68 -12.02
C ALA A 48 18.59 -6.28 -11.98
N LEU A 49 18.09 -5.40 -11.11
CA LEU A 49 18.55 -4.02 -10.98
C LEU A 49 19.51 -3.85 -9.80
N THR A 50 20.52 -2.99 -9.97
CA THR A 50 21.25 -2.42 -8.84
C THR A 50 20.40 -1.35 -8.16
N GLN A 51 20.70 -1.00 -6.90
CA GLN A 51 19.99 0.08 -6.21
C GLN A 51 20.08 1.42 -6.96
N VAL A 52 21.21 1.69 -7.60
CA VAL A 52 21.42 2.89 -8.43
C VAL A 52 20.52 2.84 -9.67
N ALA A 53 20.49 1.71 -10.36
CA ALA A 53 19.68 1.56 -11.57
C ALA A 53 18.17 1.67 -11.26
N ALA A 54 17.71 1.05 -10.17
CA ALA A 54 16.32 1.17 -9.72
C ALA A 54 15.96 2.62 -9.38
N ALA A 55 16.79 3.30 -8.57
CA ALA A 55 16.57 4.70 -8.24
C ALA A 55 16.55 5.61 -9.48
N THR A 56 17.43 5.37 -10.45
CA THR A 56 17.50 6.11 -11.71
C THR A 56 16.22 5.90 -12.53
N LYS A 57 15.79 4.65 -12.71
CA LYS A 57 14.55 4.33 -13.44
C LYS A 57 13.30 4.93 -12.79
N MET A 58 13.31 5.08 -11.47
CA MET A 58 12.21 5.71 -10.72
C MET A 58 12.31 7.24 -10.65
N GLY A 59 13.41 7.85 -11.11
CA GLY A 59 13.63 9.29 -11.01
C GLY A 59 13.84 9.80 -9.58
N ILE A 60 14.46 8.99 -8.71
CA ILE A 60 14.65 9.31 -7.29
C ILE A 60 16.10 9.17 -6.84
N SER A 61 16.43 9.74 -5.66
CA SER A 61 17.77 9.63 -5.12
C SER A 61 18.11 8.20 -4.71
N ARG A 62 19.34 7.75 -5.03
CA ARG A 62 19.88 6.47 -4.55
C ARG A 62 19.83 6.38 -3.02
N ALA A 63 20.16 7.46 -2.31
CA ALA A 63 20.19 7.48 -0.85
C ALA A 63 18.81 7.17 -0.24
N SER A 64 17.74 7.72 -0.82
CA SER A 64 16.37 7.41 -0.42
C SER A 64 16.04 5.93 -0.63
N PHE A 65 16.39 5.40 -1.81
CA PHE A 65 16.15 3.99 -2.16
C PHE A 65 16.86 3.03 -1.18
N VAL A 66 18.15 3.26 -0.92
CA VAL A 66 18.94 2.46 0.02
C VAL A 66 18.35 2.49 1.43
N LYS A 67 17.90 3.67 1.90
CA LYS A 67 17.29 3.83 3.22
C LYS A 67 16.01 3.00 3.37
N TRP A 68 15.22 2.87 2.32
CA TRP A 68 13.99 2.08 2.33
C TRP A 68 14.26 0.57 2.34
N GLU A 69 15.26 0.10 1.58
CA GLU A 69 15.62 -1.33 1.60
C GLU A 69 16.32 -1.77 2.90
N ALA A 70 17.19 -0.93 3.46
CA ALA A 70 18.09 -1.32 4.54
C ALA A 70 17.38 -1.64 5.87
N ASN A 71 16.20 -1.08 6.08
CA ASN A 71 15.42 -1.26 7.29
C ASN A 71 14.13 -1.94 6.90
N GLY A 72 14.01 -3.26 7.06
CA GLY A 72 12.78 -4.01 6.73
C GLY A 72 11.48 -3.44 7.33
N GLY A 73 11.57 -2.57 8.36
CA GLY A 73 10.46 -1.78 8.93
C GLY A 73 10.47 -0.27 8.66
N ALA A 74 11.38 0.27 7.84
CA ALA A 74 11.33 1.67 7.44
C ALA A 74 10.12 1.93 6.56
N TYR A 75 9.50 3.10 6.78
CA TYR A 75 8.39 3.56 5.96
C TYR A 75 8.84 3.75 4.52
N VAL A 76 8.30 2.93 3.62
CA VAL A 76 8.37 3.14 2.18
C VAL A 76 7.16 4.00 1.78
N PRO A 77 7.37 5.16 1.13
CA PRO A 77 6.26 6.00 0.70
C PRO A 77 5.33 5.26 -0.26
N LYS A 78 4.01 5.43 -0.10
CA LYS A 78 2.99 4.73 -0.92
C LYS A 78 3.18 4.91 -2.43
N TRP A 79 3.64 6.08 -2.85
CA TRP A 79 3.88 6.38 -4.27
C TRP A 79 5.03 5.57 -4.89
N VAL A 80 5.91 4.94 -4.09
CA VAL A 80 6.96 4.04 -4.60
C VAL A 80 6.35 2.83 -5.29
N GLY A 81 5.18 2.35 -4.83
CA GLY A 81 4.45 1.28 -5.52
C GLY A 81 4.01 1.67 -6.94
N LEU A 82 3.65 2.94 -7.15
CA LEU A 82 3.35 3.47 -8.49
C LEU A 82 4.61 3.52 -9.36
N CYS A 83 5.75 3.92 -8.80
CA CYS A 83 7.03 3.91 -9.52
C CYS A 83 7.44 2.50 -9.95
N ILE A 84 7.27 1.49 -9.09
CA ILE A 84 7.49 0.08 -9.43
C ILE A 84 6.63 -0.32 -10.64
N ALA A 85 5.33 -0.06 -10.58
CA ALA A 85 4.41 -0.39 -11.67
C ALA A 85 4.80 0.32 -12.98
N ALA A 86 5.27 1.57 -12.92
CA ALA A 86 5.75 2.30 -14.08
C ALA A 86 7.01 1.65 -14.68
N VAL A 87 7.96 1.24 -13.84
CA VAL A 87 9.17 0.54 -14.29
C VAL A 87 8.85 -0.81 -14.93
N ASP A 88 7.94 -1.58 -14.33
CA ASP A 88 7.50 -2.88 -14.86
C ASP A 88 6.73 -2.73 -16.19
N ALA A 89 5.99 -1.64 -16.35
CA ALA A 89 5.34 -1.27 -17.60
C ALA A 89 6.29 -0.67 -18.65
N GLY A 90 7.58 -0.52 -18.34
CA GLY A 90 8.57 0.07 -19.25
C GLY A 90 8.37 1.57 -19.50
N LEU A 91 7.68 2.28 -18.61
CA LEU A 91 7.46 3.71 -18.70
C LEU A 91 8.67 4.48 -18.18
N ALA A 92 9.03 5.55 -18.89
CA ALA A 92 10.07 6.47 -18.43
C ALA A 92 9.55 7.35 -17.28
N PRO A 93 10.39 7.69 -16.29
CA PRO A 93 10.01 8.64 -15.26
C PRO A 93 9.81 10.04 -15.87
N TYR A 94 8.87 10.80 -15.33
CA TYR A 94 8.69 12.20 -15.68
C TYR A 94 9.81 13.03 -15.05
N ASP A 95 10.68 13.65 -15.87
CA ASP A 95 11.83 14.45 -15.44
C ASP A 95 11.55 15.95 -15.39
N GLY A 96 10.36 16.39 -15.82
CA GLY A 96 9.93 17.79 -15.72
C GLY A 96 10.37 18.70 -16.88
N GLY A 97 11.22 18.23 -17.79
CA GLY A 97 11.83 19.07 -18.84
C GLY A 97 12.94 19.99 -18.34
#